data_AF-A0A357M6W6-F1
#
_entry.id   AF-A0A357M6W6-F1
#
_cell.length_a   1.000
_cell.length_b   1.000
_cell.length_c   1.000
_cell.angle_alpha   90.00
_cell.angle_beta   90.00
_cell.angle_gamma   90.00
#
_symmetry.space_group_name_H-M   'P 1'
#
loop_
_entity.id
_entity.type
_entity.pdbx_description
1 polymer ?
#
loop_
_entity_poly.entity_id
_entity_poly.type
_entity_poly.pdbx_seq_one_letter_code
_entity_poly.pdbx_strand_id
1 'polypeptide(L)'
;MKGFKFMRRMGKLQDSDTAKSGASVQQSHNFDHDSTHFHQEKGTRRFQRSWILGAVGLVLLTTVLIGAEKKYVAANTETYYQVLVKGKEIGKLNDQAQLNQLYDKKQQEYQDKYPDRAMVLQTESITIKQEKAYKPEVDSEATLNKLDGMLKAYAVGVQLMVDGKAVGIVKDQETANAVLEGVKNHYVPQTKVATASKLT
;
A
#
# COMPACT_ATOMS: atom_id res chain seq x y z
N MET A 1 -14.32 27.03 -28.53
CA MET A 1 -13.24 26.96 -29.53
C MET A 1 -12.85 28.38 -29.93
N LYS A 2 -11.68 28.89 -29.51
CA LYS A 2 -11.12 30.14 -30.03
C LYS A 2 -9.61 29.95 -30.19
N GLY A 3 -9.17 30.26 -31.41
CA GLY A 3 -7.94 29.78 -32.03
C GLY A 3 -6.67 30.42 -31.50
N PHE A 4 -5.63 29.60 -31.49
CA PHE A 4 -4.22 29.97 -31.45
C PHE A 4 -3.88 30.97 -32.57
N LYS A 5 -3.16 32.03 -32.23
CA LYS A 5 -2.42 32.85 -33.21
C LYS A 5 -0.93 32.76 -32.89
N PHE A 6 -0.23 31.93 -33.67
CA PHE A 6 1.21 31.98 -33.84
C PHE A 6 1.55 33.16 -34.75
N MET A 7 2.51 34.00 -34.33
CA MET A 7 3.17 34.94 -35.23
C MET A 7 4.69 34.68 -35.21
N ARG A 8 5.22 34.54 -36.43
CA ARG A 8 6.57 34.21 -36.87
C ARG A 8 7.53 35.35 -36.47
N ARG A 9 8.69 35.12 -35.85
CA ARG A 9 10.01 34.78 -36.43
C ARG A 9 10.41 35.60 -37.67
N MET A 10 11.31 36.58 -37.48
CA MET A 10 12.40 37.03 -38.37
C MET A 10 13.20 38.12 -37.62
N GLY A 11 14.53 38.28 -37.65
CA GLY A 11 15.69 37.57 -38.20
C GLY A 11 16.88 37.87 -37.26
N LYS A 12 17.84 36.98 -37.03
CA LYS A 12 18.94 36.50 -37.91
C LYS A 12 19.99 37.58 -38.24
N LEU A 13 21.06 37.58 -37.45
CA LEU A 13 22.48 37.69 -37.81
C LEU A 13 23.19 36.82 -36.73
N GLN A 14 23.72 35.61 -36.95
CA GLN A 14 24.56 35.09 -38.03
C GLN A 14 25.85 35.94 -38.12
N ASP A 15 27.06 35.44 -37.88
CA ASP A 15 27.59 34.09 -37.86
C ASP A 15 28.95 34.10 -37.14
N SER A 16 29.50 32.91 -36.88
CA SER A 16 30.93 32.56 -36.98
C SER A 16 31.95 33.28 -36.07
N ASP A 17 32.96 32.66 -35.48
CA ASP A 17 33.45 31.30 -35.62
C ASP A 17 34.48 31.01 -34.53
N THR A 18 34.51 29.74 -34.15
CA THR A 18 35.67 28.91 -33.78
C THR A 18 36.92 29.50 -33.12
N ALA A 19 37.29 28.74 -32.08
CA ALA A 19 38.62 28.20 -31.83
C ALA A 19 39.59 29.01 -30.96
N LYS A 20 40.01 28.31 -29.89
CA LYS A 20 41.40 28.14 -29.45
C LYS A 20 42.33 29.31 -29.76
N SER A 21 42.75 30.01 -28.72
CA SER A 21 44.14 30.38 -28.57
C SER A 21 44.38 30.57 -27.06
N GLY A 22 45.44 30.01 -26.46
CA GLY A 22 46.78 30.15 -27.01
C GLY A 22 47.23 31.58 -26.73
N ALA A 23 48.29 31.68 -25.96
CA ALA A 23 48.90 32.92 -25.48
C ALA A 23 49.28 33.89 -26.62
N SER A 24 49.70 35.11 -26.20
CA SER A 24 50.17 36.29 -26.97
C SER A 24 49.03 37.20 -27.44
N VAL A 25 48.86 38.44 -26.96
CA VAL A 25 49.75 39.63 -26.90
C VAL A 25 50.26 40.00 -28.29
N GLN A 26 49.70 41.05 -28.92
CA GLN A 26 50.28 42.40 -28.97
C GLN A 26 49.59 43.30 -30.03
N GLN A 27 49.64 44.62 -29.78
CA GLN A 27 49.62 45.76 -30.74
C GLN A 27 48.27 46.09 -31.38
N SER A 28 47.84 47.34 -31.56
CA SER A 28 48.43 48.68 -31.37
C SER A 28 47.34 49.72 -31.59
N HIS A 29 47.34 50.81 -30.84
CA HIS A 29 46.77 52.07 -31.30
C HIS A 29 47.65 53.22 -30.82
N ASN A 30 48.27 53.91 -31.78
CA ASN A 30 48.96 55.17 -31.58
C ASN A 30 47.93 56.25 -31.30
N PHE A 31 48.20 57.15 -30.35
CA PHE A 31 47.97 58.58 -30.51
C PHE A 31 48.78 59.32 -29.42
N ASP A 32 49.69 60.18 -29.89
CA ASP A 32 50.40 61.24 -29.18
C ASP A 32 49.41 62.13 -28.38
N HIS A 33 49.78 62.96 -27.39
CA HIS A 33 51.04 63.55 -26.99
C HIS A 33 50.84 64.06 -25.55
N ASP A 34 51.98 64.36 -24.91
CA ASP A 34 52.13 65.38 -23.87
C ASP A 34 51.99 64.94 -22.40
N SER A 35 52.69 65.71 -21.59
CA SER A 35 53.73 65.25 -20.70
C SER A 35 53.35 65.47 -19.25
N THR A 36 53.72 64.53 -18.37
CA THR A 36 54.13 64.80 -16.99
C THR A 36 54.60 63.51 -16.32
N HIS A 37 55.70 63.66 -15.59
CA HIS A 37 56.64 62.62 -15.20
C HIS A 37 56.07 61.60 -14.20
N PHE A 38 56.34 60.31 -14.44
CA PHE A 38 56.24 59.25 -13.44
C PHE A 38 57.57 58.50 -13.31
N HIS A 39 58.11 58.47 -12.10
CA HIS A 39 59.15 57.54 -11.68
C HIS A 39 58.58 56.13 -11.64
N GLN A 40 59.23 55.21 -12.35
CA GLN A 40 58.99 53.79 -12.29
C GLN A 40 59.84 53.19 -11.16
N GLU A 41 59.19 52.72 -10.09
CA GLU A 41 59.81 51.76 -9.17
C GLU A 41 59.11 50.39 -9.22
N LYS A 42 59.96 49.38 -9.06
CA LYS A 42 59.78 47.95 -9.29
C LYS A 42 59.01 47.31 -8.12
N GLY A 43 58.17 46.30 -8.36
CA GLY A 43 57.59 45.55 -7.24
C GLY A 43 56.59 44.43 -7.56
N THR A 44 57.11 43.30 -8.05
CA THR A 44 56.66 41.91 -7.81
C THR A 44 55.16 41.55 -7.73
N ARG A 45 54.74 40.76 -8.76
CA ARG A 45 53.98 39.49 -8.71
C ARG A 45 53.23 39.16 -7.39
N ARG A 46 51.89 39.03 -7.49
CA ARG A 46 51.05 37.87 -7.04
C ARG A 46 49.60 38.28 -6.70
N PHE A 47 48.70 38.55 -7.66
CA PHE A 47 47.25 38.61 -7.34
C PHE A 47 46.36 38.36 -8.58
N GLN A 48 46.35 37.14 -9.12
CA GLN A 48 45.35 36.73 -10.12
C GLN A 48 44.99 35.24 -9.97
N ARG A 49 44.43 34.85 -8.81
CA ARG A 49 43.87 33.50 -8.59
C ARG A 49 42.59 33.45 -7.75
N SER A 50 41.89 34.57 -7.55
CA SER A 50 40.71 34.60 -6.66
C SER A 50 39.36 34.81 -7.35
N TRP A 51 39.29 34.74 -8.68
CA TRP A 51 38.05 35.03 -9.44
C TRP A 51 37.55 33.82 -10.27
N ILE A 52 37.84 32.59 -9.84
CA ILE A 52 37.25 31.35 -10.43
C ILE A 52 36.54 30.49 -9.36
N LEU A 53 36.59 30.86 -8.06
CA LEU A 53 35.94 30.11 -6.99
C LEU A 53 34.48 30.53 -6.68
N GLY A 54 33.88 31.43 -7.45
CA GLY A 54 32.51 31.92 -7.17
C GLY A 54 31.38 31.10 -7.79
N ALA A 55 31.61 30.41 -8.91
CA ALA A 55 30.52 29.84 -9.72
C ALA A 55 30.11 28.40 -9.34
N VAL A 56 30.93 27.65 -8.63
CA VAL A 56 30.63 26.25 -8.23
C VAL A 56 29.74 26.18 -6.98
N GLY A 57 29.76 27.20 -6.12
CA GLY A 57 28.96 27.24 -4.89
C GLY A 57 27.46 27.41 -5.12
N LEU A 58 27.05 28.10 -6.18
CA LEU A 58 25.63 28.42 -6.42
C LEU A 58 24.82 27.21 -6.93
N VAL A 59 25.44 26.33 -7.72
CA VAL A 59 24.78 25.12 -8.25
C VAL A 59 24.60 24.06 -7.15
N LEU A 60 25.58 23.92 -6.26
CA LEU A 60 25.50 22.97 -5.13
C LEU A 60 24.48 23.37 -4.05
N LEU A 61 24.10 24.65 -3.94
CA LEU A 61 23.08 25.11 -2.99
C LEU A 61 21.64 24.79 -3.45
N THR A 62 21.40 24.70 -4.76
CA THR A 62 20.04 24.44 -5.29
C THR A 62 19.58 22.97 -5.18
N THR A 63 20.50 22.01 -5.12
CA THR A 63 20.15 20.57 -5.04
C THR A 63 19.72 20.12 -3.65
N VAL A 64 20.06 20.86 -2.59
CA VAL A 64 19.74 20.49 -1.20
C VAL A 64 18.29 20.84 -0.82
N LEU A 65 17.68 21.84 -1.45
CA LEU A 65 16.33 22.29 -1.09
C LEU A 65 15.21 21.32 -1.52
N ILE A 66 15.42 20.52 -2.57
CA ILE A 66 14.39 19.59 -3.10
C ILE A 66 14.29 18.31 -2.25
N GLY A 67 15.26 18.03 -1.37
CA GLY A 67 15.32 16.80 -0.56
C GLY A 67 14.66 16.88 0.82
N ALA A 68 14.42 18.08 1.35
CA ALA A 68 13.99 18.25 2.74
C ALA A 68 12.48 18.01 2.95
N GLU A 69 11.65 18.20 1.93
CA GLU A 69 10.19 18.12 2.06
C GLU A 69 9.68 16.68 2.26
N LYS A 70 10.41 15.66 1.79
CA LYS A 70 9.97 14.26 1.89
C LYS A 70 10.09 13.66 3.29
N LYS A 71 10.88 14.27 4.19
CA LYS A 71 11.14 13.71 5.53
C LYS A 71 10.11 14.08 6.59
N TYR A 72 9.41 15.21 6.44
CA TYR A 72 8.42 15.65 7.45
C TYR A 72 7.09 14.88 7.39
N VAL A 73 6.71 14.42 6.20
CA VAL A 73 5.47 13.62 6.01
C VAL A 73 5.65 12.19 6.53
N ALA A 74 6.86 11.63 6.44
CA ALA A 74 7.13 10.26 6.85
C ALA A 74 7.00 10.02 8.36
N ALA A 75 7.34 11.01 9.20
CA ALA A 75 7.37 10.84 10.66
C ALA A 75 5.99 10.77 11.35
N ASN A 76 4.92 11.25 10.70
CA ASN A 76 3.56 11.19 11.25
C ASN A 76 2.60 10.42 10.32
N THR A 77 3.13 9.61 9.40
CA THR A 77 2.31 8.71 8.61
C THR A 77 2.08 7.44 9.42
N GLU A 78 0.86 7.22 9.85
CA GLU A 78 0.47 6.05 10.62
C GLU A 78 -0.29 5.06 9.72
N THR A 79 -0.15 3.77 10.02
CA THR A 79 -0.89 2.70 9.33
C THR A 79 -2.17 2.42 10.10
N TYR A 80 -3.30 2.39 9.40
CA TYR A 80 -4.59 2.02 9.98
C TYR A 80 -5.31 1.04 9.07
N TYR A 81 -6.37 0.43 9.60
CA TYR A 81 -7.19 -0.55 8.89
C TYR A 81 -8.61 -0.04 8.75
N GLN A 82 -9.05 0.21 7.52
CA GLN A 82 -10.42 0.56 7.21
C GLN A 82 -11.28 -0.71 7.20
N VAL A 83 -12.39 -0.69 7.93
CA VAL A 83 -13.33 -1.82 8.01
C VAL A 83 -14.55 -1.51 7.16
N LEU A 84 -14.83 -2.38 6.20
CA LEU A 84 -15.98 -2.28 5.30
C LEU A 84 -16.92 -3.45 5.52
N VAL A 85 -18.22 -3.19 5.61
CA VAL A 85 -19.27 -4.20 5.64
C VAL A 85 -20.12 -4.04 4.40
N LYS A 86 -20.21 -5.09 3.58
CA LYS A 86 -20.92 -5.07 2.28
C LYS A 86 -20.45 -3.91 1.38
N GLY A 87 -19.16 -3.63 1.38
CA GLY A 87 -18.54 -2.56 0.59
C GLY A 87 -18.70 -1.14 1.16
N LYS A 88 -19.40 -0.96 2.28
CA LYS A 88 -19.54 0.34 2.96
C LYS A 88 -18.58 0.44 4.14
N GLU A 89 -17.78 1.50 4.20
CA GLU A 89 -16.95 1.80 5.37
C GLU A 89 -17.84 2.04 6.61
N ILE A 90 -17.51 1.34 7.69
CA ILE A 90 -18.18 1.52 9.00
C ILE A 90 -17.26 2.19 10.03
N GLY A 91 -15.94 2.18 9.79
CA GLY A 91 -14.94 2.83 10.63
C GLY A 91 -13.51 2.34 10.36
N LYS A 92 -12.61 2.69 11.27
CA LYS A 92 -11.15 2.47 11.17
C LYS A 92 -10.63 1.87 12.46
N LEU A 93 -9.60 1.03 12.35
CA LEU A 93 -8.93 0.36 13.45
C LEU A 93 -7.43 0.66 13.42
N ASN A 94 -6.84 0.80 14.60
CA ASN A 94 -5.39 0.91 14.76
C ASN A 94 -4.68 -0.45 14.64
N ASP A 95 -5.35 -1.52 15.07
CA ASP A 95 -4.79 -2.86 15.11
C ASP A 95 -5.84 -3.91 14.71
N GLN A 96 -5.43 -4.85 13.87
CA GLN A 96 -6.24 -5.99 13.47
C GLN A 96 -6.41 -7.00 14.61
N ALA A 97 -5.50 -7.05 15.60
CA ALA A 97 -5.62 -7.97 16.72
C ALA A 97 -6.93 -7.76 17.52
N GLN A 98 -7.34 -6.51 17.70
CA GLN A 98 -8.59 -6.15 18.39
C GLN A 98 -9.83 -6.71 17.66
N LEU A 99 -9.76 -6.79 16.34
CA LEU A 99 -10.83 -7.36 15.53
C LEU A 99 -10.93 -8.88 15.68
N ASN A 100 -9.78 -9.56 15.69
CA ASN A 100 -9.76 -11.01 15.91
C ASN A 100 -10.32 -11.38 17.30
N GLN A 101 -9.96 -10.61 18.32
CA GLN A 101 -10.52 -10.78 19.67
C GLN A 101 -12.03 -10.60 19.70
N LEU A 102 -12.57 -9.63 18.94
CA LEU A 102 -14.02 -9.46 18.81
C LEU A 102 -14.67 -10.67 18.14
N TYR A 103 -14.06 -11.21 17.08
CA TYR A 103 -14.57 -12.40 16.40
C TYR A 103 -14.56 -13.62 17.30
N ASP A 104 -13.47 -13.89 18.01
CA ASP A 104 -13.36 -15.04 18.92
C ASP A 104 -14.38 -14.93 20.04
N LYS A 105 -14.52 -13.75 20.65
CA LYS A 105 -15.51 -13.49 21.69
C LYS A 105 -16.93 -13.72 21.17
N LYS A 106 -17.28 -13.20 19.99
CA LYS A 106 -18.62 -13.39 19.41
C LYS A 106 -18.89 -14.83 19.02
N GLN A 107 -17.90 -15.50 18.46
CA GLN A 107 -17.97 -16.90 18.11
C GLN A 107 -18.28 -17.76 19.35
N GLN A 108 -17.58 -17.52 20.45
CA GLN A 108 -17.85 -18.16 21.74
C GLN A 108 -19.24 -17.82 22.28
N GLU A 109 -19.63 -16.54 22.28
CA GLU A 109 -20.96 -16.10 22.72
C GLU A 109 -22.10 -16.85 21.99
N TYR A 110 -21.98 -17.01 20.67
CA TYR A 110 -22.95 -17.77 19.88
C TYR A 110 -22.88 -19.28 20.13
N GLN A 111 -21.68 -19.84 20.33
CA GLN A 111 -21.51 -21.26 20.62
C GLN A 111 -22.09 -21.63 22.00
N ASP A 112 -21.88 -20.80 23.00
CA ASP A 112 -22.43 -20.97 24.36
C ASP A 112 -23.96 -20.86 24.36
N LYS A 113 -24.51 -20.00 23.50
CA LYS A 113 -25.95 -19.85 23.31
C LYS A 113 -26.60 -21.05 22.62
N TYR A 114 -25.84 -21.78 21.79
CA TYR A 114 -26.32 -22.93 21.02
C TYR A 114 -25.34 -24.12 21.11
N PRO A 115 -25.21 -24.77 22.28
CA PRO A 115 -24.18 -25.79 22.52
C PRO A 115 -24.33 -27.03 21.62
N ASP A 116 -25.56 -27.37 21.22
CA ASP A 116 -25.86 -28.54 20.38
C ASP A 116 -25.69 -28.28 18.87
N ARG A 117 -25.23 -27.09 18.48
CA ARG A 117 -25.04 -26.68 17.09
C ARG A 117 -23.62 -26.20 16.89
N ALA A 118 -23.00 -26.59 15.79
CA ALA A 118 -21.77 -25.95 15.35
C ALA A 118 -22.12 -24.57 14.79
N MET A 119 -21.77 -23.52 15.52
CA MET A 119 -22.00 -22.13 15.09
C MET A 119 -20.77 -21.62 14.35
N VAL A 120 -20.95 -20.76 13.34
CA VAL A 120 -19.85 -20.07 12.63
C VAL A 120 -20.23 -18.62 12.42
N LEU A 121 -19.30 -17.71 12.69
CA LEU A 121 -19.48 -16.28 12.49
C LEU A 121 -19.49 -15.90 11.00
N GLN A 122 -20.44 -15.07 10.60
CA GLN A 122 -20.58 -14.58 9.24
C GLN A 122 -19.63 -13.40 8.99
N THR A 123 -18.43 -13.71 8.50
CA THR A 123 -17.38 -12.71 8.22
C THR A 123 -17.20 -12.40 6.73
N GLU A 124 -17.80 -13.16 5.83
CA GLU A 124 -17.60 -13.03 4.37
C GLU A 124 -17.94 -11.64 3.80
N SER A 125 -18.87 -10.93 4.43
CA SER A 125 -19.27 -9.58 4.01
C SER A 125 -18.37 -8.47 4.57
N ILE A 126 -17.38 -8.82 5.39
CA ILE A 126 -16.47 -7.89 6.04
C ILE A 126 -15.15 -7.87 5.28
N THR A 127 -14.69 -6.69 4.91
CA THR A 127 -13.42 -6.48 4.21
C THR A 127 -12.58 -5.50 5.02
N ILE A 128 -11.30 -5.83 5.18
CA ILE A 128 -10.32 -4.99 5.87
C ILE A 128 -9.35 -4.47 4.82
N LYS A 129 -9.14 -3.15 4.79
CA LYS A 129 -8.16 -2.52 3.92
C LYS A 129 -7.11 -1.81 4.76
N GLN A 130 -5.84 -2.15 4.55
CA GLN A 130 -4.74 -1.47 5.19
C GLN A 130 -4.43 -0.18 4.41
N GLU A 131 -4.40 0.95 5.12
CA GLU A 131 -4.10 2.25 4.55
C GLU A 131 -3.07 3.00 5.40
N LYS A 132 -2.45 4.03 4.81
CA LYS A 132 -1.49 4.90 5.48
C LYS A 132 -1.88 6.34 5.24
N ALA A 133 -2.01 7.12 6.30
CA ALA A 133 -2.27 8.54 6.19
C ALA A 133 -1.47 9.34 7.21
N TYR A 134 -1.28 10.63 6.93
CA TYR A 134 -0.68 11.56 7.87
C TYR A 134 -1.70 11.87 8.96
N LYS A 135 -1.39 11.51 10.22
CA LYS A 135 -2.26 11.71 11.40
C LYS A 135 -3.72 11.29 11.15
N PRO A 136 -3.98 9.99 10.91
CA PRO A 136 -5.33 9.51 10.67
C PRO A 136 -6.19 9.67 11.92
N GLU A 137 -7.41 10.15 11.76
CA GLU A 137 -8.42 10.02 12.81
C GLU A 137 -8.93 8.58 12.82
N VAL A 138 -8.59 7.84 13.88
CA VAL A 138 -8.98 6.45 14.07
C VAL A 138 -9.70 6.30 15.40
N ASP A 139 -10.92 5.78 15.33
CA ASP A 139 -11.73 5.44 16.50
C ASP A 139 -12.00 3.93 16.48
N SER A 140 -11.05 3.17 17.03
CA SER A 140 -11.16 1.72 17.09
C SER A 140 -12.38 1.28 17.89
N GLU A 141 -12.65 1.92 19.03
CA GLU A 141 -13.69 1.49 19.97
C GLU A 141 -15.08 1.67 19.36
N ALA A 142 -15.38 2.84 18.77
CA ALA A 142 -16.65 3.05 18.09
C ALA A 142 -16.80 2.12 16.88
N THR A 143 -15.71 1.81 16.17
CA THR A 143 -15.73 0.90 15.03
C THR A 143 -16.05 -0.53 15.47
N LEU A 144 -15.39 -1.03 16.52
CA LEU A 144 -15.63 -2.36 17.07
C LEU A 144 -17.05 -2.49 17.62
N ASN A 145 -17.56 -1.48 18.34
CA ASN A 145 -18.93 -1.47 18.85
C ASN A 145 -19.98 -1.49 17.73
N LYS A 146 -19.78 -0.73 16.65
CA LYS A 146 -20.65 -0.79 15.47
C LYS A 146 -20.61 -2.17 14.82
N LEU A 147 -19.41 -2.74 14.70
CA LEU A 147 -19.24 -4.05 14.09
C LEU A 147 -19.87 -5.17 14.93
N ASP A 148 -19.72 -5.11 16.26
CA ASP A 148 -20.33 -6.05 17.22
C ASP A 148 -21.83 -6.23 16.96
N GLY A 149 -22.56 -5.12 16.80
CA GLY A 149 -23.99 -5.14 16.52
C GLY A 149 -24.38 -5.63 15.12
N MET A 150 -23.42 -5.72 14.19
CA MET A 150 -23.63 -6.23 12.83
C MET A 150 -23.25 -7.71 12.67
N LEU A 151 -22.47 -8.25 13.61
CA LEU A 151 -21.97 -9.62 13.56
C LEU A 151 -23.07 -10.64 13.85
N LYS A 152 -23.26 -11.56 12.91
CA LYS A 152 -24.23 -12.65 12.99
C LYS A 152 -23.50 -13.97 12.86
N ALA A 153 -24.00 -15.00 13.52
CA ALA A 153 -23.55 -16.38 13.33
C ALA A 153 -24.66 -17.22 12.71
N TYR A 154 -24.27 -18.28 12.01
CA TYR A 154 -25.16 -19.28 11.44
C TYR A 154 -24.72 -20.68 11.87
N ALA A 155 -25.69 -21.59 11.93
CA ALA A 155 -25.40 -22.99 12.21
C ALA A 155 -24.88 -23.67 10.95
N VAL A 156 -23.81 -24.45 11.09
CA VAL A 156 -23.31 -25.36 10.06
C VAL A 156 -23.59 -26.81 10.44
N GLY A 157 -23.63 -27.67 9.44
CA GLY A 157 -23.90 -29.09 9.61
C GLY A 157 -23.29 -29.91 8.49
N VAL A 158 -23.39 -31.22 8.62
CA VAL A 158 -22.89 -32.19 7.64
C VAL A 158 -23.99 -32.50 6.64
N GLN A 159 -23.70 -32.31 5.36
CA GLN A 159 -24.62 -32.67 4.29
C GLN A 159 -24.54 -34.18 4.00
N LEU A 160 -25.68 -34.86 4.08
CA LEU A 160 -25.81 -36.26 3.76
C LEU A 160 -26.12 -36.43 2.27
N MET A 161 -25.35 -37.28 1.59
CA MET A 161 -25.50 -37.57 0.17
C MET A 161 -25.62 -39.08 -0.07
N VAL A 162 -26.52 -39.47 -0.96
CA VAL A 162 -26.70 -40.85 -1.44
C VAL A 162 -26.69 -40.80 -2.96
N ASP A 163 -25.82 -41.60 -3.59
CA ASP A 163 -25.61 -41.60 -5.04
C ASP A 163 -25.38 -40.21 -5.64
N GLY A 164 -24.61 -39.38 -4.93
CA GLY A 164 -24.29 -38.00 -5.33
C GLY A 164 -25.46 -37.02 -5.19
N LYS A 165 -26.61 -37.43 -4.64
CA LYS A 165 -27.77 -36.55 -4.40
C LYS A 165 -27.87 -36.19 -2.92
N ALA A 166 -28.05 -34.91 -2.64
CA ALA A 166 -28.27 -34.44 -1.27
C ALA A 166 -29.63 -34.91 -0.74
N VAL A 167 -29.62 -35.61 0.40
CA VAL A 167 -30.83 -36.13 1.05
C VAL A 167 -31.19 -35.38 2.32
N GLY A 168 -30.23 -34.68 2.95
CA GLY A 168 -30.47 -33.86 4.13
C GLY A 168 -29.20 -33.25 4.71
N ILE A 169 -29.36 -32.45 5.77
CA ILE A 169 -28.25 -31.89 6.56
C ILE A 169 -28.47 -32.32 8.01
N VAL A 170 -27.44 -32.86 8.63
CA VAL A 170 -27.44 -33.29 10.03
C VAL A 170 -26.43 -32.48 10.85
N LYS A 171 -26.53 -32.55 12.18
CA LYS A 171 -25.67 -31.76 13.10
C LYS A 171 -24.18 -32.12 12.98
N ASP A 172 -23.86 -33.40 12.87
CA ASP A 172 -22.48 -33.91 12.90
C ASP A 172 -22.36 -35.21 12.09
N GLN A 173 -21.11 -35.64 11.87
CA GLN A 173 -20.79 -36.85 11.11
C GLN A 173 -21.27 -38.12 11.81
N GLU A 174 -21.25 -38.16 13.13
CA GLU A 174 -21.69 -39.33 13.91
C GLU A 174 -23.18 -39.59 13.68
N THR A 175 -23.99 -38.53 13.72
CA THR A 175 -25.42 -38.56 13.41
C THR A 175 -25.66 -38.97 11.96
N ALA A 176 -24.84 -38.50 11.01
CA ALA A 176 -24.93 -38.91 9.62
C ALA A 176 -24.75 -40.44 9.49
N ASN A 177 -23.73 -40.97 10.16
CA ASN A 177 -23.43 -42.41 10.15
C ASN A 177 -24.55 -43.21 10.81
N ALA A 178 -25.04 -42.79 11.97
CA ALA A 178 -26.13 -43.45 12.67
C ALA A 178 -27.42 -43.51 11.82
N VAL A 179 -27.74 -42.43 11.10
CA VAL A 179 -28.89 -42.41 10.17
C VAL A 179 -28.68 -43.40 9.02
N LEU A 180 -27.49 -43.41 8.40
CA LEU A 180 -27.18 -44.36 7.31
C LEU A 180 -27.23 -45.82 7.78
N GLU A 181 -26.71 -46.11 8.97
CA GLU A 181 -26.79 -47.45 9.57
C GLU A 181 -28.22 -47.87 9.86
N GLY A 182 -29.04 -46.98 10.42
CA GLY A 182 -30.46 -47.22 10.65
C GLY A 182 -31.20 -47.58 9.36
N VAL A 183 -30.93 -46.86 8.27
CA VAL A 183 -31.50 -47.16 6.95
C VAL A 183 -31.00 -48.51 6.43
N LYS A 184 -29.68 -48.79 6.48
CA LYS A 184 -29.12 -50.09 6.04
C LYS A 184 -29.76 -51.27 6.78
N ASN A 185 -29.90 -51.17 8.10
CA ASN A 185 -30.48 -52.22 8.93
C ASN A 185 -31.97 -52.49 8.60
N HIS A 186 -32.71 -51.48 8.13
CA HIS A 186 -34.09 -51.64 7.72
C HIS A 186 -34.24 -52.45 6.41
N TYR A 187 -33.33 -52.24 5.46
CA TYR A 187 -33.41 -52.86 4.12
C TYR A 187 -32.57 -54.13 3.96
N VAL A 188 -31.54 -54.31 4.79
CA VAL A 188 -30.69 -55.51 4.81
C VAL A 188 -30.80 -56.15 6.20
N PRO A 189 -31.80 -57.00 6.46
CA PRO A 189 -31.82 -57.77 7.70
C PRO A 189 -30.54 -58.61 7.76
N GLN A 190 -29.83 -58.56 8.88
CA GLN A 190 -28.51 -59.20 9.09
C GLN A 190 -28.50 -60.74 8.97
N THR A 191 -29.59 -61.36 8.52
CA THR A 191 -29.81 -62.80 8.45
C THR A 191 -29.39 -63.45 7.12
N LYS A 192 -28.40 -62.92 6.40
CA LYS A 192 -27.86 -63.55 5.16
C LYS A 192 -26.34 -63.70 5.06
N VAL A 193 -25.59 -63.47 6.14
CA VAL A 193 -24.10 -63.61 6.09
C VAL A 193 -23.59 -64.89 6.78
N ALA A 194 -24.45 -65.65 7.47
CA ALA A 194 -24.02 -66.84 8.24
C ALA A 194 -24.05 -68.18 7.49
N THR A 195 -24.56 -68.26 6.25
CA THR A 195 -24.74 -69.54 5.54
C THR A 195 -23.77 -69.83 4.39
N ALA A 196 -22.83 -68.93 4.07
CA ALA A 196 -21.89 -69.15 2.97
C ALA A 196 -20.57 -69.85 3.38
N SER A 197 -20.29 -70.02 4.68
CA SER A 197 -18.98 -70.55 5.15
C SER A 197 -19.01 -72.02 5.59
N LYS A 198 -20.03 -72.81 5.21
CA LYS A 198 -20.13 -74.23 5.61
C LYS A 198 -20.29 -75.23 4.46
N LEU A 199 -19.91 -74.85 3.24
CA LEU A 199 -19.93 -75.70 2.05
C LEU A 199 -18.61 -75.56 1.29
N THR A 200 -17.48 -75.95 1.89
CA THR A 200 -16.33 -76.51 1.17
C THR A 200 -15.50 -77.36 2.13
#